data_AF-A0A4Y2W4D9-F1
#
_entry.id   AF-A0A4Y2W4D9-F1
#
_cell.length_a   1.000
_cell.length_b   1.000
_cell.length_c   1.000
_cell.angle_alpha   90.00
_cell.angle_beta   90.00
_cell.angle_gamma   90.00
#
_symmetry.space_group_name_H-M   'P 1'
#
loop_
_entity.id
_entity.type
_entity.pdbx_description
1 polymer ?
#
loop_
_entity_poly.entity_id
_entity_poly.type
_entity_poly.pdbx_seq_one_letter_code
_entity_poly.pdbx_strand_id
1 'polypeptide(L)'
;TDVIWENISARFLVTDIPTTTPLDELAKEIQDKNDCLVVELRRFEKLNSSKVISPVLIIILGTTVPETIKLWFIRQRIQPFVDRPR
;
A
#
# COMPACT_ATOMS: atom_id res chain seq x y z
N THR A 1 -1.20 -11.25 -20.52
CA THR A 1 -1.94 -10.12 -21.13
C THR A 1 -1.99 -9.00 -20.10
N ASP A 2 -0.82 -8.52 -19.69
CA ASP A 2 -0.64 -7.83 -18.40
C ASP A 2 -0.32 -6.33 -18.54
N VAL A 3 -0.10 -5.87 -19.78
CA VAL A 3 0.34 -4.50 -20.09
C VAL A 3 -0.73 -3.45 -19.81
N ILE A 4 -2.02 -3.83 -19.82
CA ILE A 4 -3.11 -2.86 -19.58
C ILE A 4 -3.21 -2.50 -18.10
N TRP A 5 -3.02 -3.46 -17.19
CA TRP A 5 -3.22 -3.25 -15.74
C TRP A 5 -2.12 -2.40 -15.10
N GLU A 6 -0.88 -2.54 -15.56
CA GLU A 6 0.22 -1.68 -15.12
C GLU A 6 -0.01 -0.20 -15.49
N ASN A 7 -0.66 0.05 -16.63
CA ASN A 7 -0.94 1.40 -17.11
C ASN A 7 -2.13 2.08 -16.43
N ILE A 8 -2.91 1.34 -15.62
CA ILE A 8 -4.07 1.88 -14.89
C ILE A 8 -4.03 1.55 -13.40
N SER A 9 -2.87 1.20 -12.85
CA SER A 9 -2.71 0.99 -11.41
C SER A 9 -1.73 1.98 -10.80
N ALA A 10 -2.05 2.46 -9.62
CA ALA A 10 -1.21 3.34 -8.84
C ALA A 10 -0.62 2.57 -7.67
N ARG A 11 0.68 2.77 -7.42
CA ARG A 11 1.45 2.00 -6.46
C ARG A 11 2.10 2.92 -5.44
N PHE A 12 1.93 2.62 -4.17
CA PHE A 12 2.52 3.40 -3.08
C PHE A 12 2.82 2.55 -1.85
N LEU A 13 3.79 2.98 -1.06
CA LEU A 13 4.16 2.37 0.21
C LEU A 13 3.53 3.11 1.37
N VAL A 14 3.05 2.34 2.35
CA VAL A 14 2.76 2.84 3.70
C VAL A 14 3.77 2.20 4.66
N THR A 15 4.58 3.01 5.33
CA THR A 15 5.82 2.54 5.99
C THR A 15 5.63 1.98 7.40
N ASP A 16 4.60 2.43 8.12
CA ASP A 16 4.49 2.24 9.57
C ASP A 16 3.25 1.41 9.95
N ILE A 17 3.00 0.34 9.19
CA ILE A 17 1.89 -0.60 9.45
C ILE A 17 2.32 -1.66 10.47
N PRO A 18 1.58 -1.87 11.56
CA PRO A 18 1.87 -2.94 12.52
C PRO A 18 1.91 -4.32 11.84
N THR A 19 2.86 -5.16 12.24
CA THR A 19 3.01 -6.53 11.71
C THR A 19 1.82 -7.42 12.05
N THR A 20 1.09 -7.08 13.11
CA THR A 20 -0.12 -7.79 13.55
C THR A 20 -1.36 -7.46 12.75
N THR A 21 -1.35 -6.40 11.93
CA THR A 21 -2.51 -6.00 11.12
C THR A 21 -2.73 -6.99 9.97
N PRO A 22 -3.89 -7.64 9.85
CA PRO A 22 -4.22 -8.47 8.70
C PRO A 22 -4.28 -7.63 7.42
N LEU A 23 -3.77 -8.16 6.29
CA LEU A 23 -3.78 -7.42 5.02
C LEU A 23 -5.20 -7.24 4.45
N ASP A 24 -6.08 -8.21 4.68
CA ASP A 24 -7.49 -8.14 4.30
C ASP A 24 -8.25 -7.04 5.07
N GLU A 25 -7.99 -6.89 6.37
CA GLU A 25 -8.55 -5.82 7.19
C GLU A 25 -8.04 -4.45 6.71
N LEU A 26 -6.74 -4.34 6.44
CA LEU A 26 -6.12 -3.13 5.89
C LEU A 26 -6.71 -2.78 4.50
N ALA A 27 -6.89 -3.76 3.61
CA ALA A 27 -7.50 -3.56 2.30
C ALA A 27 -8.92 -3.02 2.43
N LYS A 28 -9.73 -3.61 3.31
CA LYS A 28 -11.11 -3.20 3.54
C LYS A 28 -11.16 -1.77 4.06
N GLU A 29 -10.36 -1.44 5.06
CA GLU A 29 -10.29 -0.09 5.63
C GLU A 29 -9.95 0.96 4.57
N ILE A 30 -8.92 0.70 3.74
CA ILE A 30 -8.49 1.63 2.70
C ILE A 30 -9.62 1.88 1.71
N GLN A 31 -10.29 0.82 1.24
CA GLN A 31 -11.41 0.93 0.30
C GLN A 31 -12.58 1.70 0.92
N ASP A 32 -12.98 1.35 2.16
CA ASP A 32 -14.09 1.97 2.88
C ASP A 32 -13.86 3.47 3.17
N LYS A 33 -12.60 3.89 3.35
CA LYS A 33 -12.26 5.26 3.77
C LYS A 33 -11.82 6.18 2.64
N ASN A 34 -11.29 5.64 1.54
CA ASN A 34 -10.64 6.41 0.49
C ASN A 34 -11.36 6.35 -0.87
N ASP A 35 -12.46 5.60 -0.99
CA ASP A 35 -13.22 5.45 -2.24
C ASP A 35 -12.32 5.03 -3.42
N CYS A 36 -11.52 3.99 -3.18
CA CYS A 36 -10.61 3.41 -4.16
C CYS A 36 -10.74 1.89 -4.17
N LEU A 37 -10.32 1.23 -5.26
CA LEU A 37 -10.26 -0.22 -5.35
C LEU A 37 -8.84 -0.72 -5.08
N VAL A 38 -8.65 -1.53 -4.05
CA VAL A 38 -7.35 -2.18 -3.76
C VAL A 38 -7.25 -3.46 -4.58
N VAL A 39 -6.22 -3.54 -5.42
CA VAL A 39 -5.98 -4.68 -6.32
C VAL A 39 -5.02 -5.68 -5.69
N GLU A 40 -3.95 -5.20 -5.04
CA GLU A 40 -2.96 -6.05 -4.38
C GLU A 40 -2.37 -5.33 -3.15
N LEU A 41 -2.04 -6.13 -2.13
CA LEU A 41 -1.25 -5.71 -0.98
C LEU A 41 -0.08 -6.66 -0.79
N ARG A 42 1.11 -6.10 -0.54
CA ARG A 42 2.30 -6.88 -0.23
C ARG A 42 3.04 -6.30 0.95
N ARG A 43 3.15 -7.07 2.03
CA ARG A 43 3.95 -6.73 3.21
C ARG A 43 5.41 -7.07 2.96
N PHE A 44 6.32 -6.16 3.28
CA PHE A 44 7.75 -6.43 3.28
C PHE A 44 8.23 -6.66 4.70
N GLU A 45 8.54 -7.92 5.01
CA GLU A 45 9.15 -8.28 6.27
C GLU A 45 10.67 -8.26 6.13
N LYS A 46 11.35 -7.64 7.09
CA LYS A 46 12.81 -7.71 7.18
C LYS A 46 13.17 -8.86 8.12
N LEU A 47 13.86 -9.87 7.59
CA LEU A 47 14.39 -10.97 8.38
C LEU A 47 15.23 -10.44 9.56
N ASN A 48 15.02 -10.99 10.76
CA ASN A 48 15.69 -10.61 12.01
C ASN A 48 15.43 -9.17 12.49
N SER A 49 14.37 -8.51 12.01
CA SER A 49 13.94 -7.22 12.55
C SER A 49 13.12 -7.43 13.83
N SER A 50 13.51 -6.78 14.93
CA SER A 50 12.69 -6.69 16.15
C SER A 50 11.56 -5.65 16.05
N LYS A 51 11.45 -4.96 14.90
CA LYS A 51 10.41 -3.95 14.69
C LYS A 51 9.04 -4.62 14.53
N VAL A 52 8.07 -4.13 15.30
CA VAL A 52 6.64 -4.49 15.21
C VAL A 52 5.89 -3.75 14.10
N ILE A 53 6.63 -3.09 13.20
CA ILE A 53 6.09 -2.37 12.04
C ILE A 53 6.82 -2.82 10.78
N SER A 54 6.11 -2.83 9.67
CA SER A 54 6.62 -3.22 8.36
C SER A 54 5.99 -2.38 7.25
N PRO A 55 6.75 -2.00 6.21
CA PRO A 55 6.17 -1.33 5.06
C PRO A 55 5.26 -2.28 4.27
N VAL A 56 4.16 -1.73 3.75
CA VAL A 56 3.21 -2.44 2.88
C VAL A 56 3.12 -1.70 1.55
N LEU A 57 3.35 -2.40 0.44
CA LEU A 57 3.03 -1.94 -0.90
C LEU A 57 1.54 -2.11 -1.15
N ILE A 58 0.93 -1.04 -1.62
CA ILE A 58 -0.48 -0.96 -1.94
C ILE A 58 -0.60 -0.64 -3.41
N ILE A 59 -1.36 -1.49 -4.11
CA ILE A 59 -1.69 -1.31 -5.52
C ILE A 59 -3.18 -1.05 -5.58
N ILE A 60 -3.55 0.13 -6.08
CA ILE A 60 -4.95 0.48 -6.33
C ILE A 60 -5.22 0.57 -7.83
N LEU A 61 -6.48 0.40 -8.21
CA LEU A 61 -6.92 0.75 -9.55
C LEU A 61 -7.00 2.29 -9.66
N GLY A 62 -6.35 2.84 -10.67
CA GLY A 62 -6.25 4.26 -10.93
C GLY A 62 -4.89 4.63 -11.51
N THR A 63 -4.82 5.78 -12.19
CA THR A 63 -3.57 6.26 -12.79
C THR A 63 -2.80 7.24 -11.89
N THR A 64 -3.37 7.61 -10.74
CA THR A 64 -2.79 8.61 -9.84
C THR A 64 -2.58 8.02 -8.45
N VAL A 65 -1.39 8.27 -7.89
CA VAL A 65 -1.11 7.96 -6.48
C VAL A 65 -1.86 8.99 -5.62
N PRO A 66 -2.66 8.56 -4.65
CA PRO A 66 -3.35 9.48 -3.76
C PRO A 66 -2.33 10.30 -2.96
N GLU A 67 -2.51 11.61 -2.89
CA GLU A 67 -1.67 12.51 -2.07
C GLU A 67 -1.81 12.19 -0.58
N THR A 68 -3.00 11.70 -0.18
CA THR A 68 -3.32 11.28 1.19
C THR A 68 -4.15 10.00 1.19
N ILE A 69 -3.91 9.15 2.19
CA ILE A 69 -4.67 7.94 2.49
C ILE A 69 -5.15 8.08 3.93
N LYS A 70 -6.45 7.89 4.13
CA LYS A 70 -7.09 7.80 5.43
C LYS A 70 -6.89 6.39 5.96
N LEU A 71 -6.23 6.31 7.11
CA LEU A 71 -6.06 5.12 7.93
C LEU A 71 -6.30 5.49 9.39
N TRP A 72 -6.80 4.56 10.19
CA TRP A 72 -6.96 4.66 11.64
C TRP A 72 -5.62 4.72 12.36
N PHE A 73 -4.54 4.27 11.71
CA PHE A 73 -3.18 4.42 12.20
C PHE A 73 -2.75 5.89 12.17
N ILE A 74 -2.21 6.38 13.29
CA ILE A 74 -1.67 7.74 13.37
C ILE A 74 -0.35 7.85 12.59
N ARG A 75 -0.10 9.03 12.00
CA ARG A 75 1.18 9.46 11.39
C ARG A 75 1.71 8.56 10.25
N GLN A 76 0.84 7.93 9.48
CA GLN A 76 1.25 7.15 8.31
C GLN A 76 1.78 8.07 7.21
N ARG A 77 2.96 7.73 6.66
CA ARG A 77 3.53 8.40 5.49
C ARG A 77 3.36 7.53 4.27
N ILE A 78 2.90 8.15 3.19
CA ILE A 78 2.81 7.54 1.88
C ILE A 78 4.08 7.90 1.11
N GLN A 79 4.64 6.92 0.42
CA GLN A 79 5.74 7.15 -0.52
C GLN A 79 5.33 6.59 -1.89
N PRO A 80 5.41 7.39 -2.96
CA PRO A 80 5.22 6.88 -4.31
C PRO A 80 6.18 5.73 -4.57
N PHE A 81 5.67 4.64 -5.12
CA PHE A 81 6.49 3.49 -5.49
C PHE A 81 6.76 3.54 -7.00
N VAL A 82 7.91 4.12 -7.36
CA VAL A 82 8.32 4.28 -8.77
C VAL A 82 9.28 3.15 -9.14
N ASP A 83 8.96 2.44 -10.22
CA ASP A 83 9.88 1.50 -10.84
C ASP A 83 11.07 2.28 -11.42
N ARG A 84 12.24 2.18 -10.78
CA ARG A 84 13.46 2.71 -11.38
C ARG A 84 13.90 1.76 -12.50
N PRO A 85 14.21 2.27 -13.71
CA PRO A 85 14.90 1.45 -14.69
C PRO A 85 16.22 0.95 -14.09
N ARG A 86 16.42 -0.36 -14.21
CA ARG A 86 17.63 -1.06 -13.73
C ARG A 86 18.85 -0.72 -14.57
#